data_AF-A0AAV4UER7-F1
#
_entry.id   AF-A0AAV4UER7-F1
#
_cell.length_a   1.000
_cell.length_b   1.000
_cell.length_c   1.000
_cell.angle_alpha   90.00
_cell.angle_beta   90.00
_cell.angle_gamma   90.00
#
_symmetry.space_group_name_H-M   'P 1'
#
loop_
_entity.id
_entity.type
_entity.pdbx_description
1 polymer ?
#
loop_
_entity_poly.entity_id
_entity_poly.type
_entity_poly.pdbx_seq_one_letter_code
_entity_poly.pdbx_strand_id
1 'polypeptide(L)'
;MIQLSAVIIQLKDKKYFPVFFVAFAANVKEESASSVKFSTEMIVIKPKVKATSWAKDFEPSVKETNSRKKRVPDTCRYPSKSEDSEILCKIYPSKIVCNQTCMFGYTFEEGRTRIMRCRLNEDIWRPKPSFEECQQNVDCSLTLGPGGSMKCYTNFMDHGPVCEVQCKRYEDKPAVPKKSYVCDERGNWSPALPFCVTPGSAMYEDPDAGEVKKSEYKMK
;
A
#
# COMPACT_ATOMS: atom_id res chain seq x y z
N MET A 1 47.60 -3.49 12.28
CA MET A 1 47.53 -2.93 13.65
C MET A 1 46.16 -2.24 13.74
N ILE A 2 45.17 -2.89 14.35
CA ILE A 2 43.77 -2.43 14.35
C ILE A 2 43.59 -1.51 15.56
N GLN A 3 43.31 -0.23 15.32
CA GLN A 3 43.08 0.76 16.37
C GLN A 3 41.59 0.78 16.71
N LEU A 4 41.23 0.26 17.90
CA LEU A 4 39.85 0.26 18.41
C LEU A 4 39.64 1.51 19.27
N SER A 5 38.81 2.44 18.80
CA SER A 5 38.39 3.62 19.55
C SER A 5 37.04 3.36 20.21
N ALA A 6 36.99 3.41 21.54
CA ALA A 6 35.75 3.29 22.29
C ALA A 6 35.09 4.66 22.46
N VAL A 7 33.79 4.75 22.17
CA VAL A 7 32.96 5.93 22.44
C VAL A 7 32.03 5.60 23.60
N ILE A 8 32.15 6.32 24.72
CA ILE A 8 31.30 6.17 25.90
C ILE A 8 30.21 7.26 25.84
N ILE A 9 28.96 6.85 25.67
CA ILE A 9 27.80 7.76 25.74
C ILE A 9 27.20 7.67 27.14
N GLN A 10 27.20 8.79 27.87
CA GLN A 10 26.58 8.92 29.19
C GLN A 10 25.07 9.16 29.02
N LEU A 11 24.25 8.14 29.33
CA LEU A 11 22.80 8.29 29.44
C LEU A 11 22.43 8.41 30.91
N LYS A 12 21.78 9.52 31.25
CA LYS A 12 21.25 9.79 32.58
C LYS A 12 20.08 8.84 32.85
N ASP A 13 20.24 8.05 33.91
CA ASP A 13 19.23 7.24 34.57
C ASP A 13 18.76 5.94 33.88
N LYS A 14 19.17 4.84 34.53
CA LYS A 14 18.58 3.48 34.57
C LYS A 14 19.16 2.42 33.62
N LYS A 15 19.83 1.45 34.28
CA LYS A 15 20.19 0.08 33.88
C LYS A 15 21.06 -0.05 32.61
N TYR A 16 22.35 -0.27 32.85
CA TYR A 16 23.38 -0.57 31.87
C TYR A 16 23.12 -1.91 31.16
N PHE A 17 22.94 -1.86 29.84
CA PHE A 17 23.20 -2.98 28.93
C PHE A 17 24.38 -2.59 28.04
N PRO A 18 25.51 -3.33 28.04
CA PRO A 18 26.60 -3.05 27.10
C PRO A 18 26.15 -3.46 25.69
N VAL A 19 25.77 -2.47 24.88
CA VAL A 19 25.52 -2.68 23.45
C VAL A 19 26.84 -2.46 22.70
N PHE A 20 27.47 -3.56 22.29
CA PHE A 20 28.65 -3.52 21.42
C PHE A 20 28.21 -3.21 19.99
N PHE A 21 28.38 -1.96 19.56
CA PHE A 21 28.27 -1.61 18.13
C PHE A 21 29.59 -1.97 17.43
N VAL A 22 29.58 -3.04 16.64
CA VAL A 22 30.67 -3.35 15.70
C VAL A 22 30.39 -2.57 14.41
N ALA A 23 31.02 -1.40 14.27
CA ALA A 23 30.99 -0.64 13.03
C ALA A 23 31.98 -1.27 12.02
N PHE A 24 31.46 -1.96 11.01
CA PHE A 24 32.26 -2.41 9.87
C PHE A 24 32.42 -1.24 8.89
N ALA A 25 33.59 -0.60 8.90
CA ALA A 25 33.99 0.30 7.82
C ALA A 25 34.33 -0.55 6.58
N ALA A 26 33.35 -0.77 5.71
CA ALA A 26 33.59 -1.36 4.40
C ALA A 26 34.21 -0.30 3.48
N ASN A 27 35.51 -0.44 3.21
CA ASN A 27 36.18 0.27 2.11
C ASN A 27 35.62 -0.25 0.78
N VAL A 28 34.62 0.44 0.23
CA VAL A 28 34.11 0.18 -1.11
C VAL A 28 35.09 0.79 -2.10
N LYS A 29 35.85 -0.06 -2.78
CA LYS A 29 36.73 0.29 -3.89
C LYS A 29 35.85 0.64 -5.10
N GLU A 30 35.95 1.88 -5.54
CA GLU A 30 35.23 2.44 -6.68
C GLU A 30 35.78 1.84 -7.98
N GLU A 31 35.11 0.83 -8.53
CA GLU A 31 35.39 0.31 -9.87
C GLU A 31 34.54 1.07 -10.91
N SER A 32 35.25 1.74 -11.80
CA SER A 32 34.72 2.45 -12.96
C SER A 32 33.96 1.50 -13.90
N ALA A 33 32.64 1.66 -13.95
CA ALA A 33 31.77 0.91 -14.85
C ALA A 33 31.95 1.37 -16.31
N SER A 34 32.56 0.48 -17.10
CA SER A 34 32.65 0.54 -18.56
C SER A 34 31.27 0.36 -19.20
N SER A 35 30.93 1.21 -20.17
CA SER A 35 29.64 1.23 -20.85
C SER A 35 29.54 0.10 -21.89
N VAL A 36 28.99 -1.03 -21.48
CA VAL A 36 28.63 -2.12 -22.40
C VAL A 36 27.33 -1.77 -23.12
N LYS A 37 27.42 -1.47 -24.42
CA LYS A 37 26.27 -1.28 -25.30
C LYS A 37 25.60 -2.63 -25.56
N PHE A 38 24.49 -2.90 -24.87
CA PHE A 38 23.67 -4.08 -25.10
C PHE A 38 22.64 -3.78 -26.20
N SER A 39 22.87 -4.32 -27.40
CA SER A 39 21.94 -4.26 -28.53
C SER A 39 20.90 -5.36 -28.36
N THR A 40 19.74 -5.02 -27.79
CA THR A 40 18.64 -5.96 -27.59
C THR A 40 17.88 -6.15 -28.90
N GLU A 41 18.21 -7.20 -29.65
CA GLU A 41 17.34 -7.69 -30.73
C GLU A 41 16.06 -8.28 -30.12
N MET A 42 14.92 -7.67 -30.42
CA MET A 42 13.61 -8.18 -30.04
C MET A 42 13.25 -9.40 -30.89
N ILE A 43 13.37 -10.59 -30.30
CA ILE A 43 12.86 -11.83 -30.90
C ILE A 43 11.34 -11.90 -30.68
N VAL A 44 10.57 -11.59 -31.71
CA VAL A 44 9.10 -11.72 -31.71
C VAL A 44 8.73 -13.19 -31.88
N ILE A 45 8.52 -13.90 -30.77
CA ILE A 45 8.01 -15.27 -30.78
C ILE A 45 6.49 -15.22 -30.93
N LYS A 46 5.96 -15.55 -32.12
CA LYS A 46 4.52 -15.73 -32.34
C LYS A 46 4.09 -17.12 -31.83
N PRO A 47 3.29 -17.24 -30.76
CA PRO A 47 2.83 -18.54 -30.30
C PRO A 47 1.83 -19.13 -31.29
N LYS A 48 2.19 -20.28 -31.86
CA LYS A 48 1.36 -21.05 -32.80
C LYS A 48 0.39 -21.92 -31.99
N VAL A 49 -0.62 -21.31 -31.35
CA VAL A 49 -1.62 -22.05 -30.59
C VAL A 49 -2.70 -22.58 -31.55
N LYS A 50 -2.66 -23.89 -31.85
CA LYS A 50 -3.75 -24.57 -32.56
C LYS A 50 -4.91 -24.76 -31.58
N ALA A 51 -5.91 -23.87 -31.65
CA ALA A 51 -7.17 -24.06 -30.95
C ALA A 51 -7.90 -25.27 -31.57
N THR A 52 -7.85 -26.41 -30.89
CA THR A 52 -8.61 -27.59 -31.28
C THR A 52 -9.91 -27.56 -30.50
N SER A 53 -10.96 -26.98 -31.07
CA SER A 53 -12.30 -26.99 -30.50
C SER A 53 -12.93 -28.36 -30.70
N TRP A 54 -12.81 -29.25 -29.72
CA TRP A 54 -13.63 -30.46 -29.64
C TRP A 54 -14.99 -30.10 -29.04
N ALA A 55 -15.94 -29.73 -29.90
CA ALA A 55 -17.35 -29.84 -29.57
C ALA A 55 -17.69 -31.33 -29.60
N LYS A 56 -17.77 -31.94 -28.40
CA LYS A 56 -18.23 -33.31 -28.23
C LYS A 56 -19.62 -33.21 -27.61
N ASP A 57 -20.63 -33.39 -28.46
CA ASP A 57 -22.02 -33.54 -28.06
C ASP A 57 -22.12 -34.80 -27.20
N PHE A 58 -22.15 -34.61 -25.89
CA PHE A 58 -22.51 -35.65 -24.93
C PHE A 58 -23.84 -35.23 -24.32
N GLU A 59 -24.91 -35.87 -24.75
CA GLU A 59 -26.17 -35.96 -24.00
C GLU A 59 -26.09 -37.15 -23.04
N PRO A 60 -25.83 -36.94 -21.74
CA PRO A 60 -26.17 -37.92 -20.74
C PRO A 60 -27.56 -37.57 -20.16
N SER A 61 -28.56 -38.34 -20.58
CA SER A 61 -29.86 -38.48 -19.92
C SER A 61 -29.66 -39.07 -18.51
N VAL A 62 -29.24 -38.22 -17.57
CA VAL A 62 -29.14 -38.57 -16.15
C VAL A 62 -30.40 -38.08 -15.47
N LYS A 63 -31.21 -39.04 -15.01
CA LYS A 63 -32.39 -38.79 -14.17
C LYS A 63 -31.97 -37.96 -12.97
N GLU A 64 -32.40 -36.70 -12.98
CA GLU A 64 -32.20 -35.68 -11.97
C GLU A 64 -32.82 -36.16 -10.66
N THR A 65 -32.03 -36.90 -9.88
CA THR A 65 -32.38 -37.23 -8.50
C THR A 65 -32.30 -35.91 -7.75
N ASN A 66 -33.44 -35.45 -7.24
CA ASN A 66 -33.60 -34.25 -6.43
C ASN A 66 -32.79 -34.33 -5.13
N SER A 67 -31.46 -34.35 -5.24
CA SER A 67 -30.55 -34.12 -4.15
C SER A 67 -30.70 -32.65 -3.82
N ARG A 68 -31.51 -32.36 -2.80
CA ARG A 68 -31.62 -31.02 -2.19
C ARG A 68 -30.20 -30.55 -1.95
N LYS A 69 -29.67 -29.70 -2.84
CA LYS A 69 -28.42 -28.97 -2.60
C LYS A 69 -28.68 -28.24 -1.28
N LYS A 70 -28.06 -28.73 -0.20
CA LYS A 70 -28.08 -28.05 1.08
C LYS A 70 -27.70 -26.61 0.77
N ARG A 71 -28.62 -25.66 0.99
CA ARG A 71 -28.33 -24.24 0.84
C ARG A 71 -27.09 -24.00 1.67
N VAL A 72 -25.99 -23.68 1.00
CA VAL A 72 -24.77 -23.27 1.69
C VAL A 72 -25.18 -22.04 2.49
N PRO A 73 -24.97 -22.02 3.82
CA PRO A 73 -25.34 -20.88 4.62
C PRO A 73 -24.71 -19.60 4.06
N ASP A 74 -25.51 -18.54 3.92
CA ASP A 74 -25.14 -17.30 3.23
C ASP A 74 -24.25 -16.37 4.07
N THR A 75 -23.93 -16.72 5.32
CA THR A 75 -23.39 -15.74 6.29
C THR A 75 -21.85 -15.69 6.28
N CYS A 76 -21.16 -16.79 5.98
CA CYS A 76 -19.72 -16.78 5.65
C CYS A 76 -19.41 -16.22 4.23
N ARG A 77 -20.16 -15.22 3.75
CA ARG A 77 -19.94 -14.62 2.43
C ARG A 77 -18.77 -13.64 2.49
N TYR A 78 -17.91 -13.69 1.47
CA TYR A 78 -16.81 -12.74 1.33
C TYR A 78 -17.35 -11.39 0.80
N PRO A 79 -16.78 -10.24 1.21
CA PRO A 79 -17.17 -8.95 0.65
C PRO A 79 -16.78 -8.92 -0.83
N SER A 80 -17.73 -8.55 -1.69
CA SER A 80 -17.53 -8.61 -3.14
C SER A 80 -16.39 -7.69 -3.62
N LYS A 81 -16.15 -6.58 -2.92
CA LYS A 81 -15.09 -5.60 -3.20
C LYS A 81 -14.67 -4.89 -1.92
N SER A 82 -13.38 -4.59 -1.81
CA SER A 82 -12.86 -3.59 -0.89
C SER A 82 -11.93 -2.71 -1.71
N GLU A 83 -12.17 -1.41 -1.71
CA GLU A 83 -11.34 -0.44 -2.46
C GLU A 83 -9.98 -0.26 -1.76
N ASP A 84 -9.98 -0.33 -0.43
CA ASP A 84 -8.84 0.06 0.40
C ASP A 84 -8.07 -1.11 1.02
N SER A 85 -8.39 -2.35 0.62
CA SER A 85 -7.73 -3.54 1.14
C SER A 85 -7.70 -4.71 0.16
N GLU A 86 -6.66 -5.54 0.29
CA GLU A 86 -6.56 -6.82 -0.38
C GLU A 86 -7.01 -7.93 0.58
N ILE A 87 -7.88 -8.82 0.10
CA ILE A 87 -8.41 -9.95 0.88
C ILE A 87 -7.99 -11.26 0.23
N LEU A 88 -7.17 -12.04 0.93
CA LEU A 88 -6.68 -13.36 0.48
C LEU A 88 -7.27 -14.47 1.36
N CYS A 89 -8.11 -15.32 0.79
CA CYS A 89 -8.81 -16.38 1.52
C CYS A 89 -8.28 -17.79 1.23
N LYS A 90 -8.25 -18.63 2.26
CA LYS A 90 -8.01 -20.08 2.21
C LYS A 90 -9.25 -20.81 2.73
N ILE A 91 -9.79 -21.70 1.91
CA ILE A 91 -11.00 -22.47 2.23
C ILE A 91 -10.58 -23.86 2.71
N TYR A 92 -11.04 -24.25 3.90
CA TYR A 92 -10.86 -25.58 4.49
C TYR A 92 -12.24 -26.26 4.66
N PRO A 93 -12.29 -27.60 4.79
CA PRO A 93 -13.56 -28.32 4.91
C PRO A 93 -14.46 -27.87 6.08
N SER A 94 -13.88 -27.36 7.17
CA SER A 94 -14.61 -26.94 8.37
C SER A 94 -14.63 -25.42 8.61
N LYS A 95 -13.80 -24.66 7.88
CA LYS A 95 -13.62 -23.21 8.12
C LYS A 95 -13.03 -22.49 6.91
N ILE A 96 -13.22 -21.19 6.87
CA ILE A 96 -12.59 -20.27 5.92
C ILE A 96 -11.68 -19.33 6.72
N VAL A 97 -10.47 -19.10 6.22
CA VAL A 97 -9.50 -18.19 6.82
C VAL A 97 -9.10 -17.15 5.78
N CYS A 98 -9.42 -15.88 6.02
CA CYS A 98 -9.08 -14.77 5.15
C CYS A 98 -8.08 -13.85 5.82
N ASN A 99 -7.06 -13.44 5.09
CA ASN A 99 -6.12 -12.41 5.49
C ASN A 99 -6.49 -11.12 4.76
N GLN A 100 -6.88 -10.10 5.52
CA GLN A 100 -7.21 -8.78 4.98
C GLN A 100 -6.04 -7.84 5.30
N THR A 101 -5.49 -7.21 4.27
CA THR A 101 -4.37 -6.27 4.38
C THR A 101 -4.79 -4.93 3.81
N CYS A 102 -4.71 -3.87 4.60
CA CYS A 102 -4.95 -2.52 4.13
C CYS A 102 -3.86 -2.07 3.15
N MET A 103 -4.25 -1.27 2.17
CA MET A 103 -3.30 -0.57 1.31
C MET A 103 -2.45 0.41 2.12
N PHE A 104 -1.32 0.83 1.56
CA PHE A 104 -0.45 1.78 2.23
C PHE A 104 -1.15 3.11 2.53
N GLY A 105 -0.95 3.62 3.75
CA GLY A 105 -1.63 4.82 4.24
C GLY A 105 -2.96 4.55 4.95
N TYR A 106 -3.43 3.30 4.92
CA TYR A 106 -4.64 2.86 5.60
C TYR A 106 -4.32 1.82 6.68
N THR A 107 -5.13 1.76 7.74
CA THR A 107 -4.95 0.82 8.86
C THR A 107 -6.27 0.41 9.49
N PHE A 108 -6.27 -0.74 10.15
CA PHE A 108 -7.25 -1.05 11.21
C PHE A 108 -6.77 -0.50 12.54
N GLU A 109 -7.65 -0.48 13.54
CA GLU A 109 -7.29 -0.15 14.93
C GLU A 109 -6.14 -1.05 15.45
N GLU A 110 -6.10 -2.31 15.02
CA GLU A 110 -5.08 -3.27 15.45
C GLU A 110 -3.81 -3.30 14.57
N GLY A 111 -3.79 -2.55 13.46
CA GLY A 111 -2.67 -2.49 12.52
C GLY A 111 -3.08 -2.71 11.05
N ARG A 112 -2.09 -2.93 10.16
CA ARG A 112 -2.33 -3.01 8.70
C ARG A 112 -2.97 -4.31 8.23
N THR A 113 -2.81 -5.39 8.98
CA THR A 113 -3.22 -6.73 8.56
C THR A 113 -4.03 -7.40 9.66
N ARG A 114 -5.15 -8.04 9.27
CA ARG A 114 -6.00 -8.81 10.19
C ARG A 114 -6.39 -10.15 9.58
N ILE A 115 -6.53 -11.15 10.46
CA ILE A 115 -6.94 -12.51 10.07
C ILE A 115 -8.39 -12.75 10.49
N MET A 116 -9.26 -12.90 9.49
CA MET A 116 -10.67 -13.23 9.63
C MET A 116 -10.87 -14.75 9.52
N ARG A 117 -11.70 -15.32 10.38
CA ARG A 117 -12.00 -16.76 10.40
C ARG A 117 -13.51 -16.98 10.45
N CYS A 118 -14.05 -17.78 9.54
CA CYS A 118 -15.44 -18.23 9.59
C CYS A 118 -15.48 -19.74 9.78
N ARG A 119 -16.15 -20.23 10.82
CA ARG A 119 -16.38 -21.67 10.99
C ARG A 119 -17.73 -22.02 10.37
N LEU A 120 -17.77 -23.01 9.49
CA LEU A 120 -18.97 -23.31 8.68
C LEU A 120 -20.17 -23.82 9.51
N ASN A 121 -19.91 -24.32 10.72
CA ASN A 121 -20.95 -24.73 11.67
C ASN A 121 -21.53 -23.57 12.48
N GLU A 122 -20.78 -22.50 12.67
CA GLU A 122 -21.19 -21.31 13.43
C GLU A 122 -21.71 -20.20 12.51
N ASP A 123 -21.27 -20.19 11.25
CA ASP A 123 -21.66 -19.25 10.21
C ASP A 123 -21.43 -17.77 10.59
N ILE A 124 -20.38 -17.52 11.39
CA ILE A 124 -20.03 -16.18 11.88
C ILE A 124 -18.54 -15.94 11.70
N TRP A 125 -18.19 -14.75 11.17
CA TRP A 125 -16.81 -14.30 11.09
C TRP A 125 -16.28 -13.88 12.47
N ARG A 126 -15.00 -14.16 12.70
CA ARG A 126 -14.25 -13.79 13.91
C ARG A 126 -12.90 -13.15 13.51
N PRO A 127 -12.40 -12.14 14.24
CA PRO A 127 -12.90 -11.65 15.52
C PRO A 127 -14.18 -10.79 15.43
N LYS A 128 -14.42 -10.12 14.30
CA LYS A 128 -15.61 -9.30 14.05
C LYS A 128 -16.61 -10.05 13.14
N PRO A 129 -17.92 -9.79 13.25
CA PRO A 129 -18.95 -10.49 12.46
C PRO A 129 -18.91 -10.15 10.96
N SER A 130 -18.25 -9.06 10.58
CA SER A 130 -18.07 -8.61 9.19
C SER A 130 -16.64 -8.12 8.95
N PHE A 131 -16.30 -7.96 7.67
CA PHE A 131 -15.09 -7.25 7.27
C PHE A 131 -15.32 -5.75 7.53
N GLU A 132 -14.32 -5.10 8.10
CA GLU A 132 -14.32 -3.67 8.32
C GLU A 132 -13.52 -3.00 7.20
N GLU A 133 -13.87 -1.76 6.88
CA GLU A 133 -13.11 -0.93 5.96
C GLU A 133 -11.85 -0.40 6.65
N CYS A 134 -10.79 -0.19 5.87
CA CYS A 134 -9.57 0.38 6.41
C CYS A 134 -9.75 1.89 6.61
N GLN A 135 -9.23 2.42 7.71
CA GLN A 135 -9.26 3.86 7.98
C GLN A 135 -7.98 4.51 7.49
N GLN A 136 -8.10 5.72 6.93
CA GLN A 136 -6.94 6.50 6.53
C GLN A 136 -6.14 6.91 7.77
N ASN A 137 -4.87 6.52 7.82
CA ASN A 137 -3.95 6.80 8.93
C ASN A 137 -2.90 7.85 8.57
N VAL A 138 -2.55 7.95 7.29
CA VAL A 138 -1.47 8.81 6.80
C VAL A 138 -1.99 9.67 5.66
N ASP A 139 -1.80 10.98 5.77
CA ASP A 139 -2.09 11.91 4.68
C ASP A 139 -0.88 12.04 3.75
N CYS A 140 -0.88 11.25 2.69
CA CYS A 140 0.07 11.34 1.58
C CYS A 140 -0.54 12.14 0.40
N SER A 141 -1.39 13.13 0.67
CA SER A 141 -1.88 14.04 -0.36
C SER A 141 -0.83 15.09 -0.67
N LEU A 142 -0.81 15.57 -1.91
CA LEU A 142 0.02 16.69 -2.35
C LEU A 142 -0.87 17.76 -2.96
N THR A 143 -0.58 19.01 -2.67
CA THR A 143 -1.19 20.17 -3.32
C THR A 143 -0.18 20.79 -4.27
N LEU A 144 -0.59 20.97 -5.53
CA LEU A 144 0.26 21.56 -6.57
C LEU A 144 0.13 23.09 -6.56
N GLY A 145 1.25 23.76 -6.41
CA GLY A 145 1.38 25.21 -6.54
C GLY A 145 1.55 25.69 -7.99
N PRO A 146 1.66 27.00 -8.20
CA PRO A 146 1.79 27.59 -9.54
C PRO A 146 3.04 27.12 -10.26
N GLY A 147 2.93 26.95 -11.58
CA GLY A 147 4.04 26.53 -12.45
C GLY A 147 4.44 25.06 -12.30
N GLY A 148 3.78 24.27 -11.46
CA GLY A 148 4.01 22.84 -11.32
C GLY A 148 3.16 21.98 -12.27
N SER A 149 3.59 20.74 -12.46
CA SER A 149 2.75 19.61 -12.91
C SER A 149 3.08 18.39 -12.06
N MET A 150 2.06 17.59 -11.73
CA MET A 150 2.27 16.35 -10.99
C MET A 150 1.36 15.23 -11.49
N LYS A 151 1.83 13.99 -11.33
CA LYS A 151 1.04 12.78 -11.54
C LYS A 151 1.32 11.80 -10.41
N CYS A 152 0.28 11.43 -9.68
CA CYS A 152 0.39 10.52 -8.54
C CYS A 152 -0.20 9.15 -8.86
N TYR A 153 0.44 8.13 -8.32
CA TYR A 153 0.02 6.74 -8.35
C TYR A 153 -0.19 6.29 -6.91
N THR A 154 -1.33 5.67 -6.63
CA THR A 154 -1.75 5.22 -5.29
C THR A 154 -2.04 3.72 -5.31
N ASN A 155 -2.57 3.18 -4.21
CA ASN A 155 -3.07 1.81 -4.10
C ASN A 155 -1.98 0.74 -4.15
N PHE A 156 -0.82 1.07 -3.60
CA PHE A 156 0.29 0.14 -3.44
C PHE A 156 0.23 -0.58 -2.09
N MET A 157 0.73 -1.82 -2.04
CA MET A 157 0.70 -2.68 -0.86
C MET A 157 2.07 -2.75 -0.16
N ASP A 158 3.14 -2.56 -0.92
CA ASP A 158 4.54 -2.73 -0.53
C ASP A 158 5.24 -1.39 -0.25
N HIS A 159 4.77 -0.30 -0.85
CA HIS A 159 5.28 1.05 -0.64
C HIS A 159 4.16 2.08 -0.63
N GLY A 160 4.49 3.32 -0.24
CA GLY A 160 3.51 4.40 -0.26
C GLY A 160 3.25 4.99 -1.64
N PRO A 161 2.31 5.96 -1.71
CA PRO A 161 2.02 6.68 -2.93
C PRO A 161 3.29 7.26 -3.57
N VAL A 162 3.33 7.19 -4.91
CA VAL A 162 4.45 7.70 -5.70
C VAL A 162 3.94 8.83 -6.58
N CYS A 163 4.54 10.01 -6.46
CA CYS A 163 4.19 11.17 -7.26
C CYS A 163 5.37 11.59 -8.14
N GLU A 164 5.12 11.72 -9.43
CA GLU A 164 6.04 12.35 -10.38
C GLU A 164 5.75 13.84 -10.43
N VAL A 165 6.69 14.67 -9.99
CA VAL A 165 6.52 16.13 -9.92
C VAL A 165 7.54 16.81 -10.83
N GLN A 166 7.10 17.85 -11.53
CA GLN A 166 7.92 18.74 -12.34
C GLN A 166 7.55 20.19 -12.03
N CYS A 167 8.53 21.05 -11.77
CA CYS A 167 8.29 22.48 -11.55
C CYS A 167 8.92 23.29 -12.69
N LYS A 168 8.15 24.16 -13.34
CA LYS A 168 8.69 25.17 -14.25
C LYS A 168 9.37 26.28 -13.45
N ARG A 169 10.17 27.10 -14.13
CA ARG A 169 10.72 28.33 -13.54
C ARG A 169 9.56 29.25 -13.16
N TYR A 170 9.55 29.73 -11.92
CA TYR A 170 8.53 30.64 -11.40
C TYR A 170 9.20 31.66 -10.50
N GLU A 171 9.01 32.94 -10.80
CA GLU A 171 9.74 34.05 -10.16
C GLU A 171 11.26 33.81 -10.17
N ASP A 172 11.90 33.86 -9.00
CA ASP A 172 13.34 33.63 -8.81
C ASP A 172 13.70 32.15 -8.58
N LYS A 173 12.71 31.25 -8.59
CA LYS A 173 12.94 29.81 -8.32
C LYS A 173 13.30 29.06 -9.61
N PRO A 174 14.40 28.29 -9.62
CA PRO A 174 14.82 27.56 -10.81
C PRO A 174 13.84 26.43 -11.16
N ALA A 175 13.79 26.06 -12.44
CA ALA A 175 13.00 24.90 -12.85
C ALA A 175 13.54 23.60 -12.23
N VAL A 176 12.64 22.74 -11.76
CA VAL A 176 12.96 21.42 -11.23
C VAL A 176 12.55 20.38 -12.26
N PRO A 177 13.47 19.55 -12.77
CA PRO A 177 13.14 18.51 -13.73
C PRO A 177 12.18 17.49 -13.11
N LYS A 178 11.47 16.75 -13.97
CA LYS A 178 10.56 15.69 -13.54
C LYS A 178 11.30 14.69 -12.65
N LYS A 179 10.81 14.48 -11.42
CA LYS A 179 11.38 13.55 -10.44
C LYS A 179 10.28 12.81 -9.69
N SER A 180 10.57 11.59 -9.26
CA SER A 180 9.66 10.77 -8.47
C SER A 180 9.89 10.96 -6.97
N TYR A 181 8.79 11.04 -6.23
CA TYR A 181 8.74 11.23 -4.78
C TYR A 181 7.86 10.13 -4.18
N VAL A 182 8.31 9.52 -3.09
CA VAL A 182 7.60 8.41 -2.42
C VAL A 182 7.23 8.85 -1.01
N CYS A 183 5.98 8.63 -0.63
CA CYS A 183 5.50 8.87 0.74
C CYS A 183 5.79 7.65 1.63
N ASP A 184 6.29 7.88 2.84
CA ASP A 184 6.54 6.83 3.84
C ASP A 184 5.33 6.59 4.77
N GLU A 185 5.44 5.61 5.67
CA GLU A 185 4.36 5.24 6.60
C GLU A 185 4.07 6.33 7.66
N ARG A 186 4.89 7.38 7.70
CA ARG A 186 4.77 8.53 8.61
C ARG A 186 4.27 9.78 7.88
N GLY A 187 3.98 9.70 6.58
CA GLY A 187 3.54 10.83 5.77
C GLY A 187 4.68 11.72 5.27
N ASN A 188 5.94 11.29 5.40
CA ASN A 188 7.08 12.05 4.88
C ASN A 188 7.36 11.64 3.45
N TRP A 189 7.72 12.64 2.65
CA TRP A 189 8.10 12.45 1.25
C TRP A 189 9.61 12.35 1.11
N SER A 190 10.06 11.35 0.34
CA SER A 190 11.45 11.17 -0.02
C SER A 190 11.61 11.09 -1.54
N PRO A 191 12.47 11.93 -2.15
CA PRO A 191 13.25 13.00 -1.52
C PRO A 191 12.38 14.18 -1.05
N ALA A 192 12.97 15.20 -0.41
CA ALA A 192 12.23 16.39 0.02
C ALA A 192 11.52 17.07 -1.17
N LEU A 193 10.26 17.45 -0.98
CA LEU A 193 9.40 18.03 -2.03
C LEU A 193 9.95 19.37 -2.55
N PRO A 194 9.77 19.67 -3.85
CA PRO A 194 10.20 20.94 -4.42
C PRO A 194 9.23 22.08 -4.05
N PHE A 195 9.66 23.32 -4.28
CA PHE A 195 8.90 24.52 -3.91
C PHE A 195 7.49 24.63 -4.51
N CYS A 196 7.20 23.93 -5.62
CA CYS A 196 5.92 24.01 -6.31
C CYS A 196 4.90 22.99 -5.77
N VAL A 197 5.22 22.26 -4.70
CA VAL A 197 4.32 21.29 -4.09
C VAL A 197 4.35 21.41 -2.57
N THR A 198 3.17 21.36 -1.96
CA THR A 198 3.00 21.38 -0.50
C THR A 198 2.34 20.07 -0.08
N PRO A 199 2.83 19.38 0.97
CA PRO A 199 2.17 18.19 1.48
C PRO A 199 0.83 18.52 2.12
N GLY A 200 -0.08 17.56 2.08
CA GLY A 200 -1.45 17.68 2.56
C GLY A 200 -2.42 18.05 1.45
N SER A 201 -3.69 17.70 1.68
CA SER A 201 -4.80 18.30 0.96
C SER A 201 -5.00 19.68 1.55
N ALA A 202 -4.41 20.71 0.95
CA ALA A 202 -4.82 22.06 1.27
C ALA A 202 -6.27 22.16 0.78
N MET A 203 -7.23 21.92 1.69
CA MET A 203 -8.48 22.62 1.58
C MET A 203 -8.07 24.08 1.56
N TYR A 204 -8.17 24.72 0.39
CA TYR A 204 -8.08 26.16 0.32
C TYR A 204 -9.15 26.66 1.29
N GLU A 205 -8.73 27.03 2.50
CA GLU A 205 -9.53 27.89 3.35
C GLU A 205 -9.66 29.16 2.54
N ASP A 206 -10.77 29.29 1.84
CA ASP A 206 -11.11 30.48 1.09
C ASP A 206 -11.06 31.62 2.11
N PRO A 207 -10.13 32.58 2.00
CA PRO A 207 -10.00 33.64 2.98
C PRO A 207 -11.27 34.53 3.03
N ASP A 208 -12.15 34.43 2.03
CA ASP A 208 -13.47 35.08 2.01
C ASP A 208 -14.62 34.18 2.50
N ALA A 209 -14.39 32.89 2.79
CA ALA A 209 -15.33 32.05 3.52
C ALA A 209 -15.31 32.44 5.00
N GLY A 210 -15.94 33.58 5.29
CA GLY A 210 -16.01 34.18 6.62
C GLY A 210 -16.32 33.14 7.71
N GLU A 211 -15.75 33.38 8.90
CA GLU A 211 -15.81 32.50 10.08
C GLU A 211 -17.12 31.71 10.16
N VAL A 212 -17.06 30.41 9.85
CA VAL A 212 -18.18 29.52 10.07
C VAL A 212 -18.37 29.41 11.58
N LYS A 213 -19.35 30.13 12.12
CA LYS A 213 -19.77 30.03 13.52
C LYS A 213 -20.07 28.56 13.82
N LYS A 214 -19.18 27.90 14.57
CA LYS A 214 -19.42 26.57 15.15
C LYS A 214 -20.74 26.60 15.91
N SER A 215 -21.78 26.00 15.35
CA SER A 215 -23.03 25.79 16.07
C SER A 215 -22.79 24.71 17.13
N GLU A 216 -22.89 25.14 18.37
CA GLU A 216 -22.74 24.30 19.56
C GLU A 216 -23.92 23.33 19.64
N TYR A 217 -23.74 22.10 19.13
CA TYR A 217 -24.73 21.03 19.30
C TYR A 217 -24.64 20.48 20.72
N LYS A 218 -25.55 20.96 21.57
CA LYS A 218 -25.79 20.43 22.91
C LYS A 218 -26.57 19.11 22.78
N MET A 219 -25.89 17.96 22.94
CA MET A 219 -26.58 16.69 23.12
C MET A 219 -27.35 16.72 24.45
N LYS A 220 -28.66 16.46 24.38
CA LYS A 220 -29.54 16.29 25.54
C LYS A 220 -29.52 14.85 26.02
#